data_AF-A0A645J001-F1
#
_entry.id   AF-A0A645J001-F1
#
_cell.length_a   1.000
_cell.length_b   1.000
_cell.length_c   1.000
_cell.angle_alpha   90.00
_cell.angle_beta   90.00
_cell.angle_gamma   90.00
#
_symmetry.space_group_name_H-M   'P 1'
#
loop_
_entity.id
_entity.type
_entity.pdbx_description
1 polymer ?
#
loop_
_entity_poly.entity_id
_entity_poly.type
_entity_poly.pdbx_seq_one_letter_code
_entity_poly.pdbx_strand_id
1 'polypeptide(L)'
;MEDMKTHEDRFEIITDPDDFPKVKQALQEAGYEFVEADIEYLPSTEATPPEEDLGKLKKMIEVLENNDDVQKVYHNCSIDLEQ
;
A
#
# COMPACT_ATOMS: atom_id res chain seq x y z
N MET A 1 0.36 6.01 -13.34
CA MET A 1 1.67 6.48 -12.83
C MET A 1 2.50 5.24 -12.63
N GLU A 2 3.55 5.08 -13.42
CA GLU A 2 4.40 3.89 -13.36
C GLU A 2 5.72 4.25 -12.69
N ASP A 3 6.17 3.43 -11.74
CA ASP A 3 7.43 3.64 -11.03
C ASP A 3 8.04 2.29 -10.61
N MET A 4 9.36 2.27 -10.44
CA MET A 4 10.09 1.10 -9.93
C MET A 4 11.10 1.56 -8.88
N LYS A 5 10.94 1.05 -7.66
CA LYS A 5 11.86 1.30 -6.56
C LYS A 5 12.67 0.05 -6.25
N THR A 6 13.95 0.26 -5.95
CA THR A 6 14.87 -0.78 -5.52
C THR A 6 15.11 -0.65 -4.03
N HIS A 7 14.80 -1.72 -3.30
CA HIS A 7 15.15 -1.87 -1.89
C HIS A 7 16.36 -2.81 -1.77
N GLU A 8 16.92 -2.98 -0.57
CA GLU A 8 18.09 -3.84 -0.37
C GLU A 8 17.80 -5.32 -0.66
N ASP A 9 16.55 -5.76 -0.44
CA ASP A 9 16.12 -7.15 -0.49
C ASP A 9 15.04 -7.44 -1.54
N ARG A 10 14.41 -6.40 -2.12
CA ARG A 10 13.28 -6.55 -3.05
C ARG A 10 13.17 -5.40 -4.05
N PHE A 11 12.33 -5.60 -5.04
CA PHE A 11 11.87 -4.56 -5.96
C PHE A 11 10.40 -4.26 -5.72
N GLU A 12 10.03 -2.99 -5.76
CA GLU A 12 8.65 -2.51 -5.71
C GLU A 12 8.32 -1.93 -7.09
N ILE A 13 7.30 -2.49 -7.74
CA ILE A 13 6.87 -2.10 -9.08
C ILE A 13 5.45 -1.55 -8.96
N ILE A 14 5.26 -0.30 -9.36
CA ILE A 14 3.98 0.40 -9.36
C ILE A 14 3.55 0.56 -10.82
N THR A 15 2.33 0.13 -11.12
CA THR A 15 1.73 0.23 -12.45
C THR A 15 0.33 0.80 -12.35
N ASP A 16 -0.24 1.20 -13.47
CA ASP A 16 -1.68 1.46 -13.50
C ASP A 16 -2.46 0.14 -13.27
N PRO A 17 -3.64 0.20 -12.62
CA PRO A 17 -4.41 -1.01 -12.27
C PRO A 17 -4.81 -1.85 -13.48
N ASP A 18 -5.04 -1.20 -14.63
CA ASP A 18 -5.41 -1.87 -15.88
C ASP A 18 -4.25 -2.70 -16.46
N ASP A 19 -3.00 -2.30 -16.19
CA ASP A 19 -1.79 -3.00 -16.65
C ASP A 19 -1.29 -4.05 -15.64
N PHE A 20 -1.80 -4.06 -14.41
CA PHE A 20 -1.38 -4.97 -13.35
C PHE A 20 -1.38 -6.45 -13.78
N PRO A 21 -2.44 -7.01 -14.43
CA PRO A 21 -2.44 -8.42 -14.82
C PRO A 21 -1.34 -8.75 -15.83
N LYS A 22 -1.09 -7.84 -16.77
CA LYS A 22 -0.08 -8.00 -17.82
C LYS A 22 1.33 -7.96 -17.26
N VAL A 23 1.61 -7.00 -16.37
CA VAL A 23 2.93 -6.85 -15.74
C VAL A 23 3.21 -8.02 -14.80
N LYS A 24 2.23 -8.43 -13.98
CA LYS A 24 2.33 -9.60 -13.12
C LYS A 24 2.68 -10.85 -13.92
N GLN A 25 1.94 -11.14 -14.99
CA GLN A 25 2.20 -12.31 -15.83
C GLN A 25 3.60 -12.27 -16.46
N ALA A 26 4.02 -11.13 -17.01
CA ALA A 26 5.33 -10.99 -17.65
C ALA A 26 6.50 -11.28 -16.67
N LEU A 27 6.37 -10.82 -15.43
CA LEU A 27 7.36 -11.07 -14.37
C LEU A 27 7.34 -12.53 -13.90
N GLN A 28 6.17 -13.16 -13.80
CA GLN A 28 6.07 -14.59 -13.50
C GLN A 28 6.74 -15.44 -14.60
N GLU A 29 6.50 -15.11 -15.87
CA GLU A 29 7.13 -15.80 -17.01
C GLU A 29 8.65 -15.59 -17.07
N ALA A 30 9.13 -14.44 -16.59
CA ALA A 30 10.56 -14.16 -16.43
C ALA A 30 11.20 -14.88 -15.22
N GLY A 31 10.41 -15.57 -14.39
CA GLY A 31 10.88 -16.36 -13.26
C GLY A 31 11.03 -15.60 -11.94
N TYR A 32 10.42 -14.42 -11.82
CA TYR A 32 10.39 -13.68 -10.56
C TYR A 32 9.31 -14.23 -9.61
N GLU A 33 9.66 -14.33 -8.34
CA GLU A 33 8.72 -14.64 -7.26
C GLU A 33 8.20 -13.36 -6.63
N PHE A 34 6.91 -13.33 -6.33
CA PHE A 34 6.25 -12.19 -5.71
C PHE A 34 6.15 -12.41 -4.21
N VAL A 35 6.74 -11.48 -3.44
CA VAL A 35 6.48 -11.37 -2.00
C VAL A 35 5.04 -10.91 -1.79
N GLU A 36 4.61 -9.91 -2.55
CA GLU A 36 3.27 -9.34 -2.54
C GLU A 36 2.92 -8.80 -3.93
N ALA A 37 1.64 -8.88 -4.32
CA ALA A 37 1.14 -8.34 -5.57
C ALA A 37 -0.37 -8.12 -5.49
N ASP A 38 -0.78 -6.87 -5.30
CA ASP A 38 -2.18 -6.49 -5.19
C ASP A 38 -2.46 -5.10 -5.81
N ILE A 39 -3.73 -4.81 -6.06
CA ILE A 39 -4.19 -3.49 -6.52
C ILE A 39 -4.54 -2.66 -5.29
N GLU A 40 -3.86 -1.53 -5.15
CA GLU A 40 -3.97 -0.67 -3.97
C GLU A 40 -4.06 0.80 -4.33
N TYR A 41 -4.58 1.61 -3.40
CA TYR A 41 -4.63 3.05 -3.56
C TYR A 41 -3.35 3.70 -3.04
N LEU A 42 -2.59 4.30 -3.96
CA LEU A 42 -1.43 5.12 -3.60
C LEU A 42 -1.84 6.60 -3.46
N PRO A 43 -1.63 7.24 -2.30
CA PRO A 43 -1.98 8.64 -2.12
C PRO A 43 -1.04 9.55 -2.93
N SER A 44 -1.60 10.50 -3.68
CA SER A 44 -0.80 11.49 -4.44
C SER A 44 -0.20 12.59 -3.56
N THR A 45 -0.73 12.76 -2.34
CA THR A 45 -0.26 13.74 -1.35
C THR A 45 -0.40 13.15 0.04
N GLU A 46 0.59 13.40 0.87
CA GLU A 46 0.57 13.02 2.28
C GLU A 46 -0.07 14.12 3.15
N ALA A 47 -0.79 13.72 4.18
CA ALA A 47 -1.37 14.61 5.18
C ALA A 47 -1.27 13.95 6.55
N THR A 48 -0.41 14.51 7.39
CA THR A 48 -0.16 13.99 8.73
C THR A 48 -0.80 14.92 9.76
N PRO A 49 -1.70 14.40 10.61
CA PRO A 49 -2.33 15.21 11.64
C PRO A 49 -1.33 15.61 12.74
N PRO A 50 -1.67 16.59 13.58
CA PRO A 50 -0.88 16.92 14.77
C PRO A 50 -0.71 15.71 15.69
N GLU A 51 0.38 15.69 16.47
CA GLU A 51 0.73 14.57 17.36
C GLU A 51 -0.40 14.17 18.32
N GLU A 52 -1.12 15.16 18.86
CA GLU A 52 -2.26 14.94 19.75
C GLU A 52 -3.43 14.17 19.11
N ASP A 53 -3.52 14.17 17.78
CA ASP A 53 -4.57 13.51 17.01
C ASP A 53 -4.13 12.19 16.39
N LEU A 54 -2.82 11.87 16.39
CA LEU A 54 -2.31 10.60 15.85
C LEU A 54 -2.92 9.39 16.57
N GLY A 55 -3.07 9.45 17.89
CA GLY A 55 -3.71 8.39 18.66
C GLY A 55 -5.19 8.18 18.29
N LYS A 56 -5.90 9.25 17.90
CA LYS A 56 -7.30 9.15 17.43
C LYS A 56 -7.35 8.53 16.04
N LEU A 57 -6.45 8.93 15.14
CA LEU A 57 -6.33 8.35 13.80
C LEU A 57 -6.02 6.85 13.86
N LYS A 58 -5.01 6.45 14.66
CA LYS A 58 -4.65 5.05 14.88
C LYS A 58 -5.86 4.23 15.35
N LYS A 59 -6.54 4.70 16.40
CA LYS A 59 -7.73 4.01 16.92
C LYS A 59 -8.87 3.91 15.89
N MET A 60 -9.04 4.93 15.05
CA MET A 60 -10.04 4.91 13.99
C MET A 60 -9.72 3.82 12.95
N ILE A 61 -8.46 3.73 12.53
CA ILE A 61 -7.97 2.70 11.60
C ILE A 61 -8.20 1.31 12.20
N GLU A 62 -7.75 1.08 13.44
CA GLU A 62 -7.93 -0.21 14.13
C GLU A 62 -9.40 -0.63 14.20
N VAL A 63 -10.33 0.29 14.48
CA VAL A 63 -11.77 -0.01 14.54
C VAL A 63 -12.32 -0.39 13.16
N LEU A 64 -11.81 0.22 12.09
CA LEU A 64 -12.21 -0.11 10.73
C LEU A 64 -11.65 -1.47 10.30
N GLU A 65 -10.40 -1.77 10.63
CA GLU A 65 -9.75 -3.05 10.29
C GLU A 65 -10.36 -4.24 11.03
N ASN A 66 -10.84 -4.03 12.26
CA ASN A 66 -11.53 -5.07 13.04
C ASN A 66 -12.98 -5.30 12.60
N ASN A 67 -13.47 -4.60 11.57
CA ASN A 67 -14.81 -4.79 11.05
C ASN A 67 -14.80 -5.82 9.92
N ASP A 68 -15.53 -6.93 10.11
CA ASP A 68 -15.62 -8.03 9.14
C ASP A 68 -16.11 -7.60 7.74
N ASP A 69 -16.85 -6.50 7.64
CA ASP A 69 -17.34 -5.95 6.37
C ASP A 69 -16.30 -5.06 5.65
N VAL A 70 -15.24 -4.64 6.35
CA VAL A 70 -14.17 -3.81 5.80
C VAL A 70 -13.06 -4.69 5.27
N GLN A 71 -12.73 -4.55 3.98
CA GLN A 71 -11.71 -5.38 3.34
C GLN A 71 -10.31 -4.78 3.45
N LYS A 72 -10.19 -3.46 3.31
CA LYS A 72 -8.92 -2.73 3.33
C LYS A 72 -9.14 -1.30 3.82
N VAL A 73 -8.19 -0.76 4.58
CA VAL A 73 -8.17 0.64 5.02
C VAL A 73 -6.95 1.32 4.42
N TYR A 74 -7.15 2.48 3.81
CA TYR A 74 -6.09 3.29 3.21
C TYR A 74 -6.06 4.67 3.86
N HIS A 75 -4.86 5.17 4.16
CA HIS A 75 -4.66 6.52 4.67
C HIS A 75 -3.43 7.16 4.02
N ASN A 76 -3.39 8.50 4.05
CA ASN A 76 -2.26 9.27 3.53
C ASN A 76 -1.41 9.91 4.63
N CYS A 77 -1.52 9.42 5.87
CA CYS A 77 -0.60 9.78 6.95
C CYS A 77 0.81 9.27 6.61
N SER A 78 1.81 10.15 6.68
CA SER A 78 3.21 9.81 6.36
C SER A 78 3.97 9.12 7.49
N ILE A 79 3.35 9.05 8.67
CA ILE A 79 3.87 8.35 9.84
C ILE A 79 3.33 6.93 9.83
N ASP A 80 4.23 5.97 10.08
CA ASP A 80 3.87 4.59 10.36
C ASP A 80 3.08 4.52 11.68
N LEU A 81 1.80 4.16 11.57
CA LEU A 81 0.86 4.08 12.69
C LEU A 81 0.80 2.66 13.29
N GLU A 82 1.49 1.69 12.71
CA GLU A 82 1.44 0.27 13.11
C GLU A 82 2.43 -0.10 14.23
N GLN A 83 3.27 0.86 14.68
CA GLN A 83 4.17 0.67 15.83
C GLN A 83 3.51 0.88 17.19
#